data_AF-A0A6P1T716-F1
#
_entry.id   AF-A0A6P1T716-F1
#
_cell.length_a   1.000
_cell.length_b   1.000
_cell.length_c   1.000
_cell.angle_alpha   90.00
_cell.angle_beta   90.00
_cell.angle_gamma   90.00
#
_symmetry.space_group_name_H-M   'P 1'
#
loop_
_entity.id
_entity.type
_entity.pdbx_description
1 polymer ?
#
loop_
_entity_poly.entity_id
_entity_poly.type
_entity_poly.pdbx_seq_one_letter_code
_entity_poly.pdbx_strand_id
1 'polypeptide(L)'
;MIQRIIILSLIVPAFSFAHELPDISKEWNHRVEKFQEYVVSNNCSDAIEESKVLLEIDPASTEAMFYLYYSSKKCGSELPEWLGEPSSWPNGAVEERYYIGLAQTLGSEKVNKARQ
;
A
#
# COMPACT_ATOMS: atom_id res chain seq x y z
N MET A 1 58.97 -40.58 -20.73
CA MET A 1 57.50 -40.36 -20.68
C MET A 1 57.21 -39.43 -19.52
N ILE A 2 56.75 -38.20 -19.78
CA ILE A 2 56.32 -37.26 -18.73
C ILE A 2 54.89 -36.86 -19.07
N GLN A 3 53.93 -37.36 -18.30
CA GLN A 3 52.51 -37.06 -18.44
C GLN A 3 52.19 -35.86 -17.54
N ARG A 4 52.09 -34.67 -18.13
CA ARG A 4 51.66 -33.46 -17.41
C ARG A 4 50.13 -33.35 -17.49
N ILE A 5 49.50 -33.48 -16.33
CA ILE A 5 48.06 -33.32 -16.14
C ILE A 5 47.73 -31.83 -16.31
N ILE A 6 46.89 -31.50 -17.29
CA ILE A 6 46.35 -30.15 -17.49
C ILE A 6 45.12 -30.05 -16.59
N ILE A 7 45.22 -29.29 -15.50
CA ILE A 7 44.09 -28.98 -14.63
C ILE A 7 43.34 -27.82 -15.27
N LEU A 8 42.19 -28.13 -15.88
CA LEU A 8 41.26 -27.13 -16.39
C LEU A 8 40.44 -26.58 -15.22
N SER A 9 40.81 -25.40 -14.72
CA SER A 9 40.02 -24.72 -13.69
C SER A 9 38.76 -24.12 -14.33
N LEU A 10 37.60 -24.72 -14.06
CA LEU A 10 36.29 -24.15 -14.41
C LEU A 10 36.05 -22.91 -13.52
N ILE A 11 36.29 -21.72 -14.06
CA ILE A 11 35.86 -20.47 -13.43
C ILE A 11 34.37 -20.34 -13.71
N VAL A 12 33.54 -20.79 -12.77
CA VAL A 12 32.12 -20.43 -12.77
C VAL A 12 32.06 -18.99 -12.27
N PRO A 13 31.63 -18.00 -13.09
CA PRO A 13 31.37 -16.66 -12.57
C PRO A 13 30.24 -16.80 -11.54
N ALA A 14 30.60 -16.72 -10.26
CA ALA A 14 29.64 -16.52 -9.20
C ALA A 14 29.06 -15.12 -9.41
N PHE A 15 27.91 -15.06 -10.08
CA PHE A 15 27.08 -13.87 -10.02
C PHE A 15 26.63 -13.72 -8.56
N SER A 16 27.38 -12.94 -7.80
CA SER A 16 26.94 -12.44 -6.50
C SER A 16 25.78 -11.49 -6.76
N PHE A 17 24.56 -12.03 -6.83
CA PHE A 17 23.36 -11.22 -6.70
C PHE A 17 23.27 -10.76 -5.24
N ALA A 18 24.05 -9.72 -4.90
CA ALA A 18 23.78 -8.88 -3.74
C ALA A 18 22.57 -7.99 -4.10
N HIS A 19 21.40 -8.60 -4.28
CA HIS A 19 20.17 -7.83 -4.23
C HIS A 19 19.91 -7.55 -2.75
N GLU A 20 20.23 -6.34 -2.30
CA GLU A 20 19.70 -5.85 -1.03
C GLU A 20 18.18 -6.03 -1.09
N LEU A 21 17.63 -6.79 -0.14
CA LEU A 21 16.18 -6.95 -0.04
C LEU A 21 15.59 -5.54 0.06
N PRO A 22 14.60 -5.18 -0.80
CA PRO A 22 13.99 -3.87 -0.73
C PRO A 22 13.44 -3.65 0.68
N ASP A 23 13.80 -2.52 1.28
CA ASP A 23 13.31 -2.13 2.60
C ASP A 23 11.84 -1.71 2.48
N ILE A 24 10.95 -2.71 2.61
CA ILE A 24 9.50 -2.56 2.50
C ILE A 24 8.99 -1.46 3.44
N SER A 25 9.57 -1.34 4.63
CA SER A 25 9.20 -0.32 5.61
C SER A 25 9.54 1.09 5.12
N LYS A 26 10.70 1.25 4.48
CA LYS A 26 11.10 2.53 3.88
C LYS A 26 10.20 2.90 2.70
N GLU A 27 9.88 1.95 1.84
CA GLU A 27 8.97 2.17 0.73
C GLU A 27 7.57 2.55 1.24
N TRP A 28 7.04 1.80 2.21
CA TRP A 28 5.77 2.11 2.86
C TRP A 28 5.72 3.55 3.37
N ASN A 29 6.71 3.95 4.17
CA ASN A 29 6.77 5.30 4.73
C ASN A 29 6.82 6.37 3.63
N HIS A 30 7.62 6.15 2.58
CA HIS A 30 7.70 7.07 1.46
C HIS A 30 6.36 7.24 0.73
N ARG A 31 5.63 6.14 0.54
CA ARG A 31 4.30 6.13 -0.08
C ARG A 31 3.26 6.85 0.77
N VAL A 32 3.31 6.68 2.09
CA VAL A 32 2.44 7.40 3.03
C VAL A 32 2.72 8.91 2.98
N GLU A 33 3.99 9.34 2.95
CA GLU A 33 4.34 10.75 2.79
C GLU A 33 3.77 11.33 1.48
N LYS A 34 3.93 10.61 0.36
CA LYS A 34 3.36 11.02 -0.93
C LYS A 34 1.85 11.12 -0.92
N PHE A 35 1.17 10.11 -0.35
CA PHE A 35 -0.28 10.15 -0.16
C PHE A 35 -0.71 11.41 0.61
N GLN A 36 -0.03 11.73 1.71
CA GLN A 36 -0.34 12.91 2.52
C GLN A 36 -0.14 14.22 1.74
N GLU A 37 0.97 14.34 0.99
CA GLU A 37 1.23 15.49 0.10
C GLU A 37 0.09 15.66 -0.92
N TYR A 38 -0.37 14.58 -1.53
CA TYR A 38 -1.45 14.61 -2.52
C TYR A 38 -2.82 14.93 -1.91
N VAL A 39 -3.10 14.41 -0.70
CA VAL A 39 -4.33 14.75 0.03
C VAL A 39 -4.39 16.24 0.37
N VAL A 40 -3.28 16.82 0.83
CA VAL A 40 -3.18 18.24 1.21
C VAL A 40 -3.26 19.15 -0.01
N SER A 41 -2.60 18.77 -1.10
CA SER A 41 -2.67 19.51 -2.38
C SER A 41 -3.97 19.28 -3.17
N ASN A 42 -4.89 18.48 -2.63
CA ASN A 42 -6.16 18.12 -3.26
C ASN A 42 -5.98 17.40 -4.62
N ASN A 43 -4.83 16.75 -4.81
CA ASN A 43 -4.55 15.92 -5.98
C ASN A 43 -5.12 14.52 -5.77
N CYS A 44 -6.39 14.39 -6.12
CA CYS A 44 -7.20 13.19 -5.93
C CYS A 44 -6.66 11.94 -6.63
N SER A 45 -6.25 12.07 -7.89
CA SER A 45 -5.84 10.94 -8.72
C SER A 45 -4.62 10.26 -8.12
N ASP A 46 -3.61 11.06 -7.77
CA ASP A 46 -2.35 10.55 -7.25
C ASP A 46 -2.52 10.00 -5.83
N ALA A 47 -3.38 10.62 -4.99
CA ALA A 47 -3.71 10.07 -3.68
C ALA A 47 -4.38 8.68 -3.74
N ILE A 48 -5.28 8.48 -4.70
CA ILE A 48 -5.91 7.17 -4.93
C ILE A 48 -4.85 6.16 -5.38
N GLU A 49 -3.95 6.57 -6.27
CA GLU A 49 -2.92 5.68 -6.80
C GLU A 49 -1.91 5.24 -5.73
N GLU A 50 -1.40 6.18 -4.92
CA GLU A 50 -0.52 5.82 -3.81
C GLU A 50 -1.22 4.88 -2.80
N SER A 51 -2.52 5.06 -2.58
CA SER A 51 -3.31 4.15 -1.73
C SER A 51 -3.38 2.73 -2.29
N LYS A 52 -3.50 2.57 -3.62
CA LYS A 52 -3.48 1.26 -4.28
C LYS A 52 -2.09 0.63 -4.20
N VAL A 53 -1.03 1.41 -4.41
CA VAL A 53 0.35 0.90 -4.28
C VAL A 53 0.62 0.42 -2.85
N LEU A 54 0.13 1.14 -1.82
CA LEU A 54 0.20 0.68 -0.44
C LEU A 54 -0.52 -0.67 -0.24
N LEU A 55 -1.66 -0.90 -0.90
CA LEU A 55 -2.38 -2.18 -0.86
C LEU A 55 -1.70 -3.30 -1.67
N GLU A 56 -0.85 -2.96 -2.65
CA GLU A 56 0.01 -3.94 -3.31
C GLU A 56 1.16 -4.39 -2.39
N ILE A 57 1.63 -3.50 -1.50
CA ILE A 57 2.63 -3.81 -0.47
C ILE A 57 2.01 -4.66 0.64
N ASP A 58 0.87 -4.24 1.19
CA ASP A 58 0.11 -4.99 2.19
C ASP A 58 -1.40 -4.97 1.88
N PRO A 59 -1.93 -6.03 1.26
CA PRO A 59 -3.35 -6.13 0.91
C PRO A 59 -4.30 -6.18 2.12
N ALA A 60 -3.80 -6.50 3.31
CA ALA A 60 -4.60 -6.59 4.54
C ALA A 60 -4.56 -5.30 5.37
N SER A 61 -3.81 -4.29 4.94
CA SER A 61 -3.65 -3.05 5.70
C SER A 61 -4.93 -2.22 5.74
N THR A 62 -5.55 -2.19 6.92
CA THR A 62 -6.72 -1.34 7.18
C THR A 62 -6.40 0.16 7.03
N GLU A 63 -5.14 0.55 7.24
CA GLU A 63 -4.66 1.92 6.97
C GLU A 63 -4.75 2.26 5.48
N ALA A 64 -4.20 1.40 4.61
CA ALA A 64 -4.22 1.64 3.17
C ALA A 64 -5.64 1.53 2.59
N MET A 65 -6.45 0.61 3.12
CA MET A 65 -7.89 0.54 2.82
C MET A 65 -8.59 1.87 3.15
N PHE A 66 -8.29 2.44 4.32
CA PHE A 66 -8.84 3.74 4.71
C PHE A 66 -8.37 4.87 3.79
N TYR A 67 -7.09 4.90 3.40
CA TYR A 67 -6.57 5.92 2.47
C TYR A 67 -7.27 5.87 1.11
N LEU A 68 -7.49 4.67 0.57
CA LEU A 68 -8.25 4.48 -0.67
C LEU A 68 -9.71 4.91 -0.49
N TYR A 69 -10.34 4.55 0.63
CA TYR A 69 -11.71 4.92 0.94
C TYR A 69 -11.87 6.44 1.04
N TYR A 70 -11.01 7.09 1.83
CA TYR A 70 -11.03 8.52 2.07
C TYR A 70 -10.84 9.31 0.79
N SER A 71 -9.79 9.01 0.03
CA SER A 71 -9.46 9.71 -1.21
C SER A 71 -10.60 9.56 -2.23
N SER A 72 -11.09 8.33 -2.45
CA SER A 72 -12.21 8.09 -3.38
C SER A 72 -13.48 8.83 -2.96
N LYS A 73 -13.84 8.81 -1.66
CA LYS A 73 -15.02 9.54 -1.15
C LYS A 73 -14.89 11.05 -1.26
N LYS A 74 -13.70 11.60 -0.98
CA LYS A 74 -13.39 13.04 -1.10
C LYS A 74 -13.52 13.50 -2.55
N CYS A 75 -13.09 12.65 -3.48
CA CYS A 75 -13.00 12.98 -4.90
C CYS A 75 -14.22 12.56 -5.73
N GLY A 76 -15.18 11.87 -5.10
CA GLY A 76 -16.39 11.38 -5.79
C GLY A 76 -16.11 10.23 -6.75
N SER A 77 -14.98 9.54 -6.58
CA SER A 77 -14.62 8.36 -7.35
C SER A 77 -15.36 7.13 -6.83
N GLU A 78 -15.57 6.16 -7.73
CA GLU A 78 -16.15 4.88 -7.38
C GLU A 78 -15.17 4.07 -6.51
N LEU A 79 -15.72 3.39 -5.50
CA LEU A 79 -14.94 2.48 -4.67
C LEU A 79 -14.92 1.10 -5.31
N PRO A 80 -13.77 0.39 -5.29
CA PRO A 80 -13.74 -0.98 -5.74
C PRO A 80 -14.67 -1.87 -4.90
N GLU A 81 -15.41 -2.77 -5.56
CA GLU A 81 -16.38 -3.66 -4.88
C GLU A 81 -15.73 -4.51 -3.79
N TRP A 82 -14.51 -4.98 -4.03
CA TRP A 82 -13.76 -5.82 -3.08
C TRP A 82 -13.42 -5.09 -1.77
N LEU A 83 -13.37 -3.75 -1.78
CA LEU A 83 -13.09 -2.98 -0.57
C LEU A 83 -14.22 -3.11 0.45
N GLY A 84 -15.46 -3.28 -0.02
CA GLY A 84 -16.63 -3.46 0.85
C GLY A 84 -16.89 -2.29 1.80
N GLU A 85 -17.73 -2.55 2.80
CA GLU A 85 -18.06 -1.58 3.85
C GLU A 85 -17.02 -1.62 4.97
N PRO A 86 -16.67 -0.48 5.61
CA PRO A 86 -15.66 -0.44 6.67
C PRO A 86 -15.91 -1.39 7.84
N SER A 87 -17.16 -1.73 8.14
CA SER A 87 -17.52 -2.71 9.18
C SER A 87 -17.06 -4.14 8.88
N SER A 88 -16.66 -4.43 7.64
CA SER A 88 -16.19 -5.75 7.19
C SER A 88 -14.66 -5.87 7.13
N TRP A 89 -13.93 -4.78 7.38
CA TRP A 89 -12.47 -4.77 7.35
C TRP A 89 -11.84 -5.48 8.55
N PRO A 90 -10.57 -5.93 8.46
CA PRO A 90 -9.83 -6.48 9.59
C PRO A 90 -9.86 -5.52 10.80
N ASN A 91 -10.13 -6.05 12.01
CA ASN A 91 -10.40 -5.26 13.21
C ASN A 91 -9.77 -5.81 14.53
N GLY A 92 -8.79 -6.70 14.40
CA GLY A 92 -8.10 -7.32 15.52
C GLY A 92 -7.25 -6.33 16.32
N ALA A 93 -6.53 -5.43 15.64
CA ALA A 93 -5.66 -4.44 16.27
C ALA A 93 -6.39 -3.15 16.68
N VAL A 94 -5.80 -2.39 17.60
CA VAL A 94 -6.37 -1.10 18.06
C VAL A 94 -6.34 -0.09 16.92
N GLU A 95 -5.24 -0.07 16.17
CA GLU A 95 -4.96 0.80 15.04
C GLU A 95 -5.97 0.56 13.90
N GLU A 96 -6.31 -0.70 13.62
CA GLU A 96 -7.32 -1.06 12.62
C GLU A 96 -8.71 -0.48 12.98
N ARG A 97 -9.10 -0.58 14.26
CA ARG A 97 -10.37 -0.01 14.75
C ARG A 97 -10.40 1.52 14.64
N TYR A 98 -9.27 2.18 14.79
CA TYR A 98 -9.17 3.62 14.58
C TYR A 98 -9.52 4.00 13.13
N TYR A 99 -8.89 3.35 12.14
CA TYR A 99 -9.15 3.61 10.72
C TYR A 99 -10.59 3.26 10.30
N ILE A 100 -11.14 2.16 10.82
CA ILE A 100 -12.55 1.81 10.60
C ILE A 100 -13.47 2.91 11.14
N GLY A 101 -13.22 3.41 12.35
CA GLY A 101 -14.02 4.48 12.96
C GLY A 101 -13.99 5.78 12.14
N LEU A 102 -12.82 6.15 11.60
CA LEU A 102 -12.71 7.28 10.69
C LEU A 102 -13.52 7.08 9.41
N ALA A 103 -13.42 5.91 8.77
CA ALA A 103 -14.17 5.58 7.55
C ALA A 103 -15.68 5.62 7.77
N GLN A 104 -16.17 5.07 8.89
CA GLN A 104 -17.58 5.08 9.24
C GLN A 104 -18.11 6.49 9.48
N THR A 105 -17.32 7.33 10.17
CA THR A 105 -17.68 8.73 10.42
C THR A 105 -17.83 9.48 9.09
N LEU A 106 -16.85 9.33 8.19
CA LEU A 106 -16.87 9.93 6.86
C LEU A 106 -18.07 9.47 6.01
N GLY A 107 -18.41 8.19 6.06
CA GLY A 107 -19.58 7.64 5.36
C GLY A 107 -20.91 8.21 5.89
N SER A 108 -21.00 8.41 7.21
CA SER A 108 -22.21 8.90 7.89
C SER A 108 -22.51 10.39 7.62
N GLU A 109 -21.49 11.23 7.44
CA GLU A 109 -21.66 12.66 7.16
C GLU A 109 -22.44 12.94 5.86
N LYS A 110 -22.23 12.13 4.81
CA LYS A 110 -22.96 12.30 3.54
C LYS A 110 -24.44 11.93 3.65
N VAL A 111 -24.79 10.93 4.47
CA VAL A 111 -26.18 10.52 4.69
C VAL A 111 -26.98 11.64 5.37
N ASN A 112 -26.34 12.35 6.31
CA ASN A 112 -27.00 13.44 7.03
C ASN A 112 -27.15 14.72 6.18
N LYS A 113 -26.22 15.01 5.27
CA LYS A 113 -26.37 16.13 4.31
C LYS A 113 -27.42 15.91 3.23
N ALA A 114 -27.72 14.66 2.85
CA ALA A 114 -28.74 14.35 1.84
C ALA A 114 -30.19 14.37 2.39
N ARG A 115 -30.36 14.47 3.72
CA ARG A 115 -31.66 14.48 4.41
C ARG A 115 -32.09 15.87 4.90
N GLN A 116 -31.27 16.90 4.68
CA GLN A 116 -31.58 18.32 4.93
C GLN A 116 -31.93 19.00 3.61
#